data_AF-A0AAV9GZ86-F1
#
_entry.id   AF-A0AAV9GZ86-F1
#
_cell.length_a   1.000
_cell.length_b   1.000
_cell.length_c   1.000
_cell.angle_alpha   90.00
_cell.angle_beta   90.00
_cell.angle_gamma   90.00
#
_symmetry.space_group_name_H-M   'P 1'
#
loop_
_entity.id
_entity.type
_entity.pdbx_description
1 polymer ?
#
loop_
_entity_poly.entity_id
_entity_poly.type
_entity_poly.pdbx_seq_one_letter_code
_entity_poly.pdbx_strand_id
1 'polypeptide(L)'
;MKVLTLNFLTCAVKTCKSSSDSFPLHPKEAELAKDDVEINPQLLVNVLPRIDWTALRTTSTELGFPALPDQPPTAEELEADEKMLQELHTLLMETQIMEGKLVCGHCGHEYAIREGIANFLLPSHLV
;
A
#
# COMPACT_ATOMS: atom_id res chain seq x y z
N MET A 1 0.94 -7.96 6.04
CA MET A 1 0.03 -6.89 5.59
C MET A 1 0.22 -6.64 4.10
N LYS A 2 -0.81 -6.83 3.28
CA LYS A 2 -0.72 -6.70 1.81
C LYS A 2 -0.33 -5.27 1.40
N VAL A 3 0.43 -5.12 0.31
CA VAL A 3 0.79 -3.80 -0.25
C VAL A 3 -0.46 -3.00 -0.62
N LEU A 4 -1.50 -3.65 -1.16
CA LEU A 4 -2.78 -3.00 -1.44
C LEU A 4 -3.35 -2.25 -0.22
N THR A 5 -3.16 -2.78 0.99
CA THR A 5 -3.66 -2.17 2.23
C THR A 5 -3.04 -0.80 2.49
N LEU A 6 -1.78 -0.58 2.10
CA LEU A 6 -1.10 0.72 2.26
C LEU A 6 -1.83 1.85 1.55
N ASN A 7 -2.55 1.53 0.47
CA ASN A 7 -3.25 2.51 -0.34
C ASN A 7 -4.57 3.01 0.29
N PHE A 8 -4.97 2.41 1.41
CA PHE A 8 -6.21 2.77 2.12
C PHE A 8 -5.99 3.10 3.61
N LEU A 9 -4.74 3.04 4.09
CA LEU A 9 -4.39 3.33 5.48
C LEU A 9 -3.83 4.74 5.64
N THR A 10 -4.41 5.50 6.55
CA THR A 10 -3.94 6.83 6.94
C THR A 10 -3.50 6.85 8.40
N CYS A 11 -2.80 7.90 8.81
CA CYS A 11 -2.40 8.08 10.21
C CYS A 11 -3.61 8.13 11.15
N ALA A 12 -3.59 7.32 12.22
CA ALA A 12 -4.64 7.27 13.23
C ALA A 12 -4.59 8.44 14.23
N VAL A 13 -3.46 9.16 14.33
CA VAL A 13 -3.30 10.30 15.27
C VAL A 13 -4.32 11.38 14.95
N LYS A 14 -5.07 11.85 15.94
CA LYS A 14 -6.23 12.75 15.75
C LYS A 14 -5.90 14.03 14.99
N THR A 15 -4.75 14.63 15.26
CA THR A 15 -4.31 15.87 14.60
C THR A 15 -3.97 15.68 13.12
N CYS A 16 -3.79 14.43 12.68
CA CYS A 16 -3.49 14.12 11.29
C CYS A 16 -4.73 14.04 10.40
N LYS A 17 -5.95 13.95 10.96
CA LYS A 17 -7.20 13.74 10.18
C LYS A 17 -7.47 14.81 9.11
N SER A 18 -7.01 16.04 9.32
CA SER A 18 -7.18 17.15 8.37
C SER A 18 -5.96 17.37 7.48
N SER A 19 -4.88 16.61 7.66
CA SER A 19 -3.65 16.78 6.87
C SER A 19 -3.61 15.78 5.73
N SER A 20 -3.38 16.28 4.51
CA SER A 20 -3.13 15.44 3.34
C SER A 20 -1.87 14.60 3.51
N ASP A 21 -0.87 15.08 4.25
CA ASP A 21 0.41 14.40 4.45
C ASP A 21 0.31 13.22 5.43
N SER A 22 -0.90 12.96 5.96
CA SER A 22 -1.20 11.79 6.77
C SER A 22 -1.43 10.51 5.94
N PHE A 23 -1.45 10.65 4.61
CA PHE A 23 -1.55 9.60 3.61
C PHE A 23 -0.62 9.88 2.42
N PRO A 24 0.07 8.86 1.88
CA PRO A 24 0.21 7.51 2.42
C PRO A 24 1.07 7.47 3.68
N LEU A 25 0.98 6.37 4.42
CA LEU A 25 2.00 6.04 5.41
C LEU A 25 3.20 5.39 4.71
N HIS A 26 4.40 5.79 5.11
CA HIS A 26 5.65 5.41 4.44
C HIS A 26 6.25 4.14 5.05
N PRO A 27 6.32 3.00 4.34
CA PRO A 27 6.99 1.82 4.83
C PRO A 27 8.51 2.08 4.97
N LYS A 28 9.09 1.60 6.07
CA LYS A 28 10.53 1.63 6.34
C LYS A 28 10.96 0.29 6.95
N GLU A 29 12.19 -0.11 6.63
CA GLU A 29 12.80 -1.34 7.15
C GLU A 29 11.90 -2.57 6.92
N ALA A 30 11.24 -2.60 5.75
CA ALA A 30 10.21 -3.59 5.45
C ALA A 30 10.83 -4.90 4.98
N GLU A 31 10.50 -5.99 5.65
CA GLU A 31 10.74 -7.35 5.18
C GLU A 31 9.50 -7.85 4.45
N LEU A 32 9.66 -8.19 3.18
CA LEU A 32 8.56 -8.59 2.31
C LEU A 32 8.46 -10.11 2.21
N ALA A 33 7.23 -10.61 2.16
CA ALA A 33 6.93 -11.98 1.76
C ALA A 33 5.96 -11.98 0.58
N LYS A 34 6.07 -13.02 -0.23
CA LYS A 34 5.13 -13.33 -1.31
C LYS A 34 4.22 -14.46 -0.84
N ASP A 35 2.94 -14.32 -1.12
CA ASP A 35 1.90 -15.29 -0.82
C ASP A 35 1.22 -15.73 -2.12
N ASP A 36 0.82 -16.99 -2.21
CA ASP A 36 0.21 -17.54 -3.42
C ASP A 36 -1.29 -17.29 -3.38
N VAL A 37 -1.77 -16.39 -4.23
CA VAL A 37 -3.18 -15.99 -4.29
C VAL A 37 -3.66 -16.19 -5.72
N GLU A 38 -4.76 -16.91 -5.90
CA GLU A 38 -5.35 -17.09 -7.22
C GLU A 38 -5.70 -15.73 -7.85
N ILE A 39 -5.35 -15.57 -9.12
CA ILE A 39 -5.56 -14.33 -9.83
C ILE A 39 -7.05 -14.08 -10.07
N ASN A 40 -7.50 -12.87 -9.74
CA ASN A 40 -8.87 -12.43 -9.99
C ASN A 40 -8.85 -11.13 -10.80
N PRO A 41 -8.88 -11.23 -12.14
CA PRO A 41 -8.88 -10.07 -13.04
C PRO A 41 -9.97 -9.05 -12.70
N GLN A 42 -11.19 -9.52 -12.42
CA GLN A 42 -12.32 -8.65 -12.15
C GLN A 42 -12.13 -7.84 -10.85
N LEU A 43 -11.52 -8.44 -9.83
CA LEU A 43 -11.19 -7.73 -8.59
C LEU A 43 -10.18 -6.60 -8.85
N LEU A 44 -9.16 -6.85 -9.67
CA LEU A 44 -8.16 -5.85 -10.02
C LEU A 44 -8.77 -4.69 -10.82
N VAL A 45 -9.59 -4.99 -11.83
CA VAL A 45 -10.32 -3.98 -12.59
C VAL A 45 -11.23 -3.14 -11.69
N ASN A 46 -11.90 -3.77 -10.73
CA ASN A 46 -12.82 -3.08 -9.82
C ASN A 46 -12.13 -2.24 -8.73
N VAL A 47 -10.93 -2.65 -8.29
CA VAL A 47 -10.18 -1.91 -7.26
C VAL A 47 -9.35 -0.78 -7.85
N LEU A 48 -8.89 -0.91 -9.10
CA LEU A 48 -8.00 0.05 -9.75
C LEU A 48 -8.51 1.51 -9.69
N PRO A 49 -9.81 1.82 -9.94
CA PRO A 49 -10.32 3.20 -9.83
C PRO A 49 -10.33 3.77 -8.41
N ARG A 50 -10.17 2.92 -7.38
CA ARG A 50 -10.13 3.33 -5.98
C ARG A 50 -8.70 3.50 -5.46
N ILE A 51 -7.71 3.04 -6.23
CA ILE A 51 -6.31 3.15 -5.87
C ILE A 51 -5.86 4.59 -6.11
N ASP A 52 -5.32 5.23 -5.08
CA ASP A 52 -4.49 6.41 -5.28
C ASP A 52 -3.17 5.96 -5.92
N TRP A 53 -3.09 6.15 -7.24
CA TRP A 53 -1.95 5.69 -8.02
C TRP A 53 -0.65 6.37 -7.57
N THR A 54 -0.69 7.67 -7.25
CA THR A 54 0.49 8.41 -6.79
C THR A 54 1.02 7.86 -5.47
N ALA A 55 0.14 7.53 -4.54
CA ALA A 55 0.50 6.90 -3.28
C ALA A 55 1.07 5.48 -3.48
N LEU A 56 0.48 4.70 -4.40
CA LEU A 56 1.00 3.37 -4.74
C LEU A 56 2.41 3.46 -5.35
N ARG A 57 2.64 4.38 -6.30
CA ARG A 57 3.98 4.62 -6.89
C ARG A 57 5.01 4.96 -5.81
N THR A 58 4.63 5.85 -4.88
CA THR A 58 5.48 6.27 -3.77
C THR A 58 5.86 5.09 -2.88
N THR A 59 4.87 4.39 -2.34
CA THR A 59 5.10 3.26 -1.43
C THR A 59 5.79 2.07 -2.12
N SER A 60 5.50 1.80 -3.39
CA SER A 60 6.19 0.75 -4.16
C SER A 60 7.68 1.06 -4.34
N THR A 61 8.02 2.31 -4.63
CA THR A 61 9.41 2.76 -4.74
C THR A 61 10.13 2.64 -3.39
N GLU A 62 9.47 3.03 -2.29
CA GLU A 62 10.03 2.91 -0.93
C GLU A 62 10.26 1.45 -0.49
N LEU A 63 9.47 0.52 -1.03
CA LEU A 63 9.64 -0.93 -0.85
C LEU A 63 10.68 -1.55 -1.79
N GLY A 64 11.30 -0.76 -2.68
CA GLY A 64 12.35 -1.23 -3.59
C GLY A 64 11.84 -1.87 -4.88
N PHE A 65 10.55 -1.72 -5.21
CA PHE A 65 10.01 -2.17 -6.50
C PHE A 65 10.42 -1.25 -7.65
N PRO A 66 10.43 -1.74 -8.90
CA PRO A 66 10.59 -0.88 -10.07
C PRO A 66 9.55 0.23 -10.10
N ALA A 67 9.94 1.39 -10.65
CA ALA A 67 9.04 2.51 -10.80
C ALA A 67 7.83 2.11 -11.68
N LEU A 68 6.63 2.24 -11.11
CA LEU A 68 5.39 2.08 -11.85
C LEU A 68 5.20 3.23 -12.86
N PRO A 69 4.43 2.99 -13.95
CA PRO A 69 4.08 4.02 -14.92
C PRO A 69 3.48 5.29 -14.28
N ASP A 70 3.58 6.42 -14.99
CA ASP A 70 3.09 7.70 -14.47
C ASP A 70 1.59 7.75 -14.24
N GLN A 71 0.83 7.02 -15.05
CA GLN A 71 -0.63 6.92 -14.96
C GLN A 71 -1.03 5.47 -14.69
N PRO A 72 -2.14 5.22 -13.99
CA PRO A 72 -2.71 3.89 -13.90
C PRO A 72 -3.15 3.43 -15.29
N PRO A 73 -3.07 2.12 -15.60
CA PRO A 73 -3.66 1.60 -16.83
C PRO A 73 -5.18 1.78 -16.81
N THR A 74 -5.82 1.79 -17.98
CA THR A 74 -7.28 1.67 -18.07
C THR A 74 -7.72 0.22 -17.80
N ALA A 75 -9.02 0.01 -17.59
CA ALA A 75 -9.57 -1.34 -17.44
C ALA A 75 -9.32 -2.18 -18.70
N GLU A 76 -9.51 -1.59 -19.88
CA GLU A 76 -9.30 -2.24 -21.17
C GLU A 76 -7.82 -2.59 -21.41
N GLU A 77 -6.90 -1.69 -21.03
CA GLU A 77 -5.46 -1.95 -21.09
C GLU A 77 -5.07 -3.11 -20.18
N LEU A 78 -5.61 -3.14 -18.95
CA LEU A 78 -5.33 -4.18 -17.98
C LEU A 78 -5.91 -5.55 -18.40
N GLU A 79 -7.09 -5.58 -19.02
CA GLU A 79 -7.70 -6.80 -19.55
C GLU A 79 -7.00 -7.31 -20.81
N ALA A 80 -6.43 -6.42 -21.62
CA ALA A 80 -5.73 -6.78 -22.85
C ALA A 80 -4.28 -7.22 -22.62
N ASP A 81 -3.67 -6.84 -21.49
CA ASP A 81 -2.28 -7.16 -21.14
C ASP A 81 -2.20 -8.08 -19.92
N GLU A 82 -2.20 -9.39 -20.17
CA GLU A 82 -2.10 -10.43 -19.14
C GLU A 82 -0.84 -10.28 -18.27
N LYS A 83 0.27 -9.79 -18.85
CA LYS A 83 1.52 -9.60 -18.12
C LYS A 83 1.37 -8.45 -17.13
N MET A 84 0.85 -7.31 -17.56
CA MET A 84 0.56 -6.17 -16.67
C MET A 84 -0.40 -6.56 -15.55
N LEU A 85 -1.42 -7.34 -15.88
CA LEU A 85 -2.38 -7.87 -14.91
C LEU A 85 -1.69 -8.76 -13.87
N GLN A 86 -0.81 -9.66 -14.29
CA GLN A 86 -0.04 -10.52 -13.40
C GLN A 86 0.94 -9.72 -12.50
N GLU A 87 1.58 -8.69 -13.05
CA GLU A 87 2.50 -7.82 -12.30
C GLU A 87 1.75 -7.02 -11.22
N LEU A 88 0.58 -6.45 -11.56
CA LEU A 88 -0.27 -5.75 -10.58
C LEU A 88 -0.87 -6.70 -9.55
N HIS A 89 -1.28 -7.90 -9.95
CA HIS A 89 -1.71 -8.94 -9.01
C HIS A 89 -0.59 -9.26 -8.01
N THR A 90 0.62 -9.51 -8.52
CA THR A 90 1.78 -9.85 -7.69
C THR A 90 2.06 -8.73 -6.68
N LEU A 91 2.07 -7.48 -7.14
CA LEU A 91 2.33 -6.33 -6.29
C LEU A 91 1.23 -6.13 -5.24
N LEU A 92 -0.04 -6.10 -5.65
CA LEU A 92 -1.13 -5.69 -4.78
C LEU A 92 -1.65 -6.83 -3.89
N MET A 93 -1.73 -8.04 -4.44
CA MET A 93 -2.45 -9.18 -3.84
C MET A 93 -1.52 -10.25 -3.27
N GLU A 94 -0.34 -10.46 -3.86
CA GLU A 94 0.59 -11.51 -3.40
C GLU A 94 1.65 -10.95 -2.45
N THR A 95 2.06 -9.70 -2.64
CA THR A 95 3.10 -9.07 -1.81
C THR A 95 2.54 -8.54 -0.50
N GLN A 96 3.24 -8.86 0.59
CA GLN A 96 2.95 -8.32 1.91
C GLN A 96 4.21 -7.96 2.70
N ILE A 97 4.09 -6.97 3.57
CA ILE A 97 5.08 -6.65 4.59
C ILE A 97 4.85 -7.60 5.77
N MET A 98 5.89 -8.31 6.19
CA MET A 98 5.90 -9.20 7.36
C MET A 98 6.45 -8.50 8.60
N GLU A 99 7.59 -7.83 8.46
CA GLU A 99 8.23 -7.04 9.52
C GLU A 99 8.54 -5.63 8.99
N GLY A 100 8.60 -4.66 9.88
CA GLY A 100 9.00 -3.28 9.56
C GLY A 100 8.16 -2.24 10.28
N LYS A 101 8.03 -1.04 9.70
CA LYS A 101 7.18 0.01 10.24
C LYS A 101 6.58 0.90 9.16
N LEU A 102 5.47 1.55 9.49
CA LEU A 102 4.85 2.61 8.69
C LEU A 102 5.07 3.95 9.39
N VAL A 103 5.55 4.95 8.68
CA VAL A 103 5.83 6.28 9.24
C VAL A 103 4.88 7.30 8.64
N CYS A 104 4.22 8.09 9.49
CA CYS A 104 3.35 9.18 9.02
C CYS A 104 4.18 10.35 8.45
N GLY A 105 3.87 10.78 7.22
CA GLY A 105 4.51 11.93 6.59
C GLY A 105 4.23 13.27 7.29
N HIS A 106 3.11 13.38 8.01
CA HIS A 106 2.74 14.59 8.75
C HIS A 106 3.36 14.69 10.15
N CYS A 107 3.13 13.69 11.00
CA CYS A 107 3.50 13.74 12.43
C CYS A 107 4.72 12.91 12.81
N GLY A 108 5.25 12.10 11.89
CA GLY A 108 6.39 11.21 12.14
C GLY A 108 6.10 10.02 13.05
N HIS A 109 4.84 9.78 13.46
CA HIS A 109 4.49 8.61 14.28
C HIS A 109 4.78 7.31 13.52
N GLU A 110 5.36 6.34 14.21
CA GLU A 110 5.76 5.05 13.66
C GLU A 110 4.82 3.94 14.14
N TYR A 111 4.20 3.23 13.19
CA TYR A 111 3.37 2.06 13.43
C TYR A 111 4.17 0.79 13.12
N ALA A 112 4.50 0.00 14.14
CA ALA A 112 5.25 -1.24 13.94
C ALA A 112 4.40 -2.30 13.22
N ILE A 113 5.02 -3.04 12.30
CA ILE A 113 4.46 -4.23 11.66
C ILE A 113 5.24 -5.44 12.17
N ARG A 114 4.52 -6.45 12.68
CA ARG A 114 5.07 -7.73 13.10
C ARG A 114 4.18 -8.87 12.64
N GLU A 115 4.77 -9.93 12.11
CA GLU A 115 4.04 -11.07 11.54
C GLU A 115 2.93 -10.66 10.56
N GLY A 116 3.18 -9.57 9.83
CA GLY A 116 2.23 -9.01 8.88
C GLY A 116 1.06 -8.24 9.49
N ILE A 117 1.08 -7.94 10.79
CA ILE A 117 0.05 -7.17 11.50
C ILE A 117 0.61 -5.80 11.90
N ALA A 118 0.00 -4.72 11.39
CA ALA A 118 0.35 -3.36 11.75
C ALA A 118 -0.34 -2.95 13.06
N ASN A 119 0.41 -2.43 14.03
CA ASN A 119 -0.12 -1.96 15.31
C ASN A 119 -0.48 -0.47 15.23
N PHE A 120 -1.79 -0.18 15.25
CA PHE A 120 -2.35 1.18 15.27
C PHE A 120 -2.85 1.64 16.64
N LEU A 121 -2.45 0.94 17.72
CA LEU A 121 -2.78 1.38 19.07
C LEU A 121 -1.98 2.64 19.43
N LEU A 122 -2.71 3.69 19.80
CA LEU A 122 -2.13 4.97 20.18
C LEU A 122 -2.12 5.15 21.70
N PRO A 123 -1.08 5.79 22.26
CA PRO A 123 -1.14 6.37 23.59
C PRO A 123 -2.34 7.30 23.76
N SER A 124 -2.92 7.35 24.96
CA SER A 124 -4.14 8.12 25.26
C SER A 124 -4.07 9.62 24.92
N HIS A 125 -2.87 10.20 24.87
CA HIS A 125 -2.67 11.63 24.55
C HIS A 125 -2.62 11.93 23.04
N LEU A 126 -2.63 10.92 22.16
CA LEU A 126 -2.63 11.07 20.70
C LEU A 126 -4.00 10.78 20.04
N VAL A 127 -4.99 10.40 20.85
CA VAL A 127 -6.35 10.00 20.42
C VAL A 127 -7.33 11.18 20.35
#